data_AF-A0A9Q9DQ43-F1
#
_entry.id   AF-A0A9Q9DQ43-F1
#
_cell.length_a   1.000
_cell.length_b   1.000
_cell.length_c   1.000
_cell.angle_alpha   90.00
_cell.angle_beta   90.00
_cell.angle_gamma   90.00
#
_symmetry.space_group_name_H-M   'P 1'
#
loop_
_entity.id
_entity.type
_entity.pdbx_description
1 polymer ?
#
loop_
_entity_poly.entity_id
_entity_poly.type
_entity_poly.pdbx_seq_one_letter_code
_entity_poly.pdbx_strand_id
1 'polypeptide(L)'
;MADQLLEQVRDAVEGQIDFEGQRLADMLSTVLLGAAGIIAFLIGFMTQDIRLTLYVGLAGTALTFLVVVPPWPFYNKNPEGWLPKHNSTQYNINVDVDGEKSRNR
;
A
#
# COMPACT_ATOMS: atom_id res chain seq x y z
N MET A 1 -8.79 -14.41 24.33
CA MET A 1 -7.94 -15.06 23.30
C MET A 1 -8.63 -15.06 21.94
N ALA A 2 -9.87 -15.56 21.81
CA ALA A 2 -10.61 -15.55 20.54
C ALA A 2 -10.96 -14.13 20.05
N ASP A 3 -11.33 -13.23 20.97
CA ASP A 3 -11.73 -11.86 20.63
C ASP A 3 -10.56 -11.03 20.04
N GLN A 4 -9.33 -11.26 20.53
CA GLN A 4 -8.13 -10.60 20.04
C GLN A 4 -7.79 -11.02 18.60
N LEU A 5 -8.01 -12.30 18.26
CA LEU A 5 -7.84 -12.78 16.89
C LEU A 5 -8.91 -12.21 15.96
N LEU A 6 -10.16 -12.09 16.43
CA LEU A 6 -11.23 -11.46 15.66
C LEU A 6 -10.94 -9.99 15.37
N GLU A 7 -10.42 -9.26 16.35
CA GLU A 7 -10.04 -7.86 16.18
C GLU A 7 -8.87 -7.72 15.20
N GLN A 8 -7.84 -8.56 15.33
CA GLN A 8 -6.72 -8.60 14.37
C GLN A 8 -7.18 -8.95 12.95
N VAL A 9 -8.13 -9.88 12.78
CA VAL A 9 -8.70 -10.23 11.47
C VAL A 9 -9.53 -9.07 10.91
N ARG A 10 -10.30 -8.38 11.76
CA ARG A 10 -11.07 -7.21 11.35
C ARG A 10 -10.15 -6.09 10.86
N ASP A 11 -9.10 -5.77 11.62
CA ASP A 11 -8.08 -4.81 11.20
C ASP A 11 -7.38 -5.26 9.91
N ALA A 12 -7.15 -6.57 9.77
CA ALA A 12 -6.60 -7.16 8.56
C ALA A 12 -7.47 -6.92 7.31
N VAL A 13 -8.79 -7.01 7.47
CA VAL A 13 -9.77 -6.76 6.41
C VAL A 13 -9.95 -5.27 6.16
N GLU A 14 -9.85 -4.43 7.19
CA GLU A 14 -9.91 -2.98 7.08
C GLU A 14 -8.72 -2.42 6.31
N GLY A 15 -7.56 -3.11 6.34
CA GLY A 15 -6.46 -2.87 5.40
C GLY A 15 -5.70 -1.57 5.67
N GLN A 16 -5.86 -0.99 6.86
CA GLN A 16 -5.22 0.27 7.19
C GLN A 16 -3.71 0.05 7.35
N ILE A 17 -2.90 0.73 6.53
CA ILE A 17 -1.43 0.71 6.57
C ILE A 17 -0.94 2.16 6.50
N ASP A 18 -0.10 2.59 7.44
CA ASP A 18 0.54 3.92 7.43
C ASP A 18 1.54 4.08 6.26
N PHE A 19 1.87 5.29 5.81
CA PHE A 19 2.77 5.53 4.67
C PHE A 19 4.15 4.91 4.86
N GLU A 20 4.69 4.92 6.08
CA GLU A 20 5.99 4.28 6.34
C GLU A 20 5.89 2.75 6.18
N GLY A 21 4.77 2.17 6.61
CA GLY A 21 4.40 0.78 6.42
C GLY A 21 4.19 0.43 4.95
N GLN A 22 3.56 1.31 4.16
CA GLN A 22 3.41 1.13 2.71
C GLN A 22 4.79 1.12 2.01
N ARG A 23 5.70 2.02 2.40
CA ARG A 23 7.07 2.04 1.89
C ARG A 23 7.83 0.76 2.26
N LEU A 24 7.66 0.28 3.48
CA LEU A 24 8.26 -0.97 3.94
C LEU A 24 7.69 -2.16 3.16
N ALA A 25 6.39 -2.20 2.93
CA ALA A 25 5.70 -3.22 2.15
C ALA A 25 6.24 -3.28 0.70
N ASP A 26 6.44 -2.12 0.07
CA ASP A 26 7.02 -2.02 -1.28
C ASP A 26 8.46 -2.54 -1.35
N MET A 27 9.30 -2.14 -0.38
CA MET A 27 10.67 -2.64 -0.26
C MET A 27 10.70 -4.16 -0.07
N LEU A 28 9.89 -4.69 0.86
CA LEU A 28 9.83 -6.13 1.12
C LEU A 28 9.34 -6.91 -0.10
N SER A 29 8.32 -6.41 -0.81
CA SER A 29 7.84 -7.03 -2.05
C SER A 29 8.98 -7.22 -3.05
N THR A 30 9.72 -6.14 -3.32
CA THR A 30 10.82 -6.14 -4.28
C THR A 30 11.94 -7.10 -3.86
N VAL A 31 12.37 -7.03 -2.59
CA VAL A 31 13.48 -7.85 -2.08
C VAL A 31 13.10 -9.33 -2.03
N LEU A 32 11.92 -9.66 -1.52
CA LEU A 32 11.48 -11.04 -1.35
C LEU A 32 11.18 -11.72 -2.69
N LEU A 33 10.46 -11.06 -3.61
CA LEU A 33 10.23 -11.62 -4.94
C LEU A 33 11.53 -11.72 -5.75
N GLY A 34 12.41 -10.73 -5.65
CA GLY A 34 13.73 -10.78 -6.28
C GLY A 34 14.55 -11.98 -5.77
N ALA A 35 14.62 -12.18 -4.46
CA ALA A 35 15.31 -13.32 -3.86
C ALA A 35 14.67 -14.66 -4.25
N ALA A 36 13.34 -14.77 -4.22
CA ALA A 36 12.62 -15.96 -4.64
C ALA A 36 12.91 -16.31 -6.11
N GLY A 37 12.96 -15.31 -7.00
CA GLY A 37 13.32 -15.50 -8.41
C GLY A 37 14.74 -16.02 -8.59
N ILE A 38 15.72 -15.46 -7.87
CA ILE A 38 17.12 -15.91 -7.91
C ILE A 38 17.22 -17.36 -7.42
N ILE A 39 16.57 -17.70 -6.30
CA ILE A 39 16.59 -19.06 -5.74
C ILE A 39 15.92 -20.06 -6.69
N ALA A 40 14.74 -19.72 -7.23
CA ALA A 40 14.04 -20.56 -8.18
C ALA A 40 14.89 -20.81 -9.43
N PHE A 41 15.52 -19.76 -9.97
CA PHE A 41 16.41 -19.87 -11.12
C PHE A 41 17.61 -20.77 -10.85
N LEU A 42 18.31 -20.59 -9.72
CA LEU A 42 19.48 -21.43 -9.38
C LEU A 42 19.10 -22.90 -9.20
N ILE A 43 18.03 -23.18 -8.48
CA ILE A 43 17.53 -24.56 -8.29
C ILE A 43 17.15 -25.16 -9.65
N GLY A 44 16.35 -24.44 -10.43
CA GLY A 44 15.93 -24.86 -11.77
C GLY A 44 17.08 -25.14 -12.72
N PHE A 45 18.10 -24.29 -12.68
CA PHE A 45 19.31 -24.45 -13.47
C PHE A 45 20.12 -25.68 -13.04
N MET A 46 20.25 -25.94 -11.73
CA MET A 46 20.97 -27.13 -11.25
C MET A 46 20.23 -28.44 -11.55
N THR A 47 18.90 -28.44 -11.45
CA THR A 47 18.09 -29.65 -11.68
C THR A 47 17.66 -29.83 -13.13
N GLN A 48 17.83 -28.81 -13.98
CA GLN A 48 17.35 -28.77 -15.36
C GLN A 48 15.83 -29.07 -15.49
N ASP A 49 15.05 -28.71 -14.46
CA ASP A 49 13.61 -28.97 -14.39
C ASP A 49 12.81 -27.68 -14.23
N ILE A 50 12.09 -27.29 -15.29
CA ILE A 50 11.26 -26.09 -15.31
C ILE A 50 10.03 -26.17 -14.39
N ARG A 51 9.49 -27.37 -14.13
CA ARG A 51 8.34 -27.53 -13.24
C ARG A 51 8.74 -27.25 -11.80
N LEU A 52 9.90 -27.76 -11.38
CA LEU A 52 10.45 -27.48 -10.05
C LEU A 52 10.72 -25.98 -9.86
N THR A 53 11.32 -25.32 -10.86
CA THR A 53 11.51 -23.86 -10.87
C THR A 53 10.20 -23.12 -10.61
N LEU A 54 9.14 -23.49 -11.32
CA LEU A 54 7.83 -22.86 -11.18
C LEU A 54 7.24 -23.11 -9.79
N TYR A 55 7.33 -24.32 -9.24
CA TYR A 55 6.85 -24.61 -7.88
C TYR A 55 7.60 -23.80 -6.82
N VAL A 56 8.92 -23.70 -6.93
CA VAL A 56 9.73 -22.89 -6.02
C VAL A 56 9.39 -21.41 -6.14
N GLY A 57 9.26 -20.90 -7.37
CA GLY A 57 8.87 -19.50 -7.61
C GLY A 57 7.47 -19.17 -7.09
N LEU A 58 6.50 -20.08 -7.28
CA LEU A 58 5.14 -19.94 -6.76
C LEU A 58 5.11 -19.99 -5.23
N ALA A 59 5.86 -20.92 -4.62
CA ALA A 59 5.99 -20.99 -3.16
C ALA A 59 6.60 -19.71 -2.59
N GLY A 60 7.67 -19.20 -3.21
CA GLY A 60 8.29 -17.93 -2.83
C GLY A 60 7.33 -16.75 -2.97
N THR A 61 6.59 -16.68 -4.07
CA THR A 61 5.58 -15.63 -4.31
C THR A 61 4.46 -15.68 -3.27
N ALA A 62 3.96 -16.88 -2.96
CA ALA A 62 2.92 -17.07 -1.96
C ALA A 62 3.41 -16.64 -0.56
N LEU A 63 4.65 -16.96 -0.20
CA LEU A 63 5.26 -16.49 1.04
C LEU A 63 5.38 -14.95 1.05
N THR A 64 5.80 -14.33 -0.05
CA THR A 64 5.85 -12.87 -0.13
C THR A 64 4.47 -12.25 0.06
N PHE A 65 3.42 -12.81 -0.56
CA PHE A 65 2.06 -12.32 -0.35
C PHE A 65 1.62 -12.42 1.11
N LEU A 66 1.93 -13.52 1.80
CA LEU A 66 1.64 -13.65 3.23
C LEU A 66 2.38 -12.59 4.06
N VAL A 67 3.60 -12.22 3.70
CA VAL A 67 4.38 -11.21 4.44
C VAL A 67 3.88 -9.79 4.15
N VAL A 68 3.54 -9.48 2.89
CA VAL A 68 3.33 -8.10 2.43
C VAL A 68 1.85 -7.68 2.44
N VAL A 69 0.91 -8.58 2.14
CA VAL A 69 -0.50 -8.21 1.90
C VAL A 69 -1.29 -7.96 3.18
N PRO A 70 -1.22 -8.82 4.22
CA PRO A 70 -1.95 -8.53 5.46
C PRO A 70 -1.35 -7.28 6.13
N PRO A 71 -2.18 -6.38 6.68
CA PRO A 71 -1.71 -5.19 7.39
C PRO A 71 -1.26 -5.60 8.80
N TRP A 72 -0.14 -6.30 8.86
CA TRP A 72 0.47 -6.74 10.11
C TRP A 72 0.68 -5.54 11.05
N PRO A 73 0.60 -5.74 12.38
CA PRO A 73 0.72 -4.66 13.35
C PRO A 73 2.06 -3.90 13.28
N PHE A 74 3.10 -4.46 12.63
CA PHE A 74 4.37 -3.76 12.44
C PHE A 74 4.35 -2.71 11.31
N TYR A 75 3.36 -2.77 10.41
CA TYR A 75 3.14 -1.79 9.35
C TYR A 75 2.39 -0.53 9.83
N ASN A 76 1.93 -0.48 11.08
CA ASN A 76 1.12 0.62 11.64
C ASN A 76 1.77 1.25 12.88
N LYS A 77 3.09 1.29 12.93
CA LYS A 77 3.83 1.77 14.11
C LYS A 77 4.02 3.29 14.12
N ASN A 78 3.82 3.99 13.01
CA ASN A 78 4.10 5.40 12.86
C ASN A 78 2.82 6.16 12.45
N PRO A 79 1.94 6.49 13.42
CA PRO A 79 0.74 7.25 13.11
C PRO A 79 1.13 8.63 12.58
N GLU A 80 0.64 8.97 11.40
CA GLU A 80 0.97 10.24 10.76
C GLU A 80 0.12 11.38 11.30
N GLY A 81 0.80 12.44 11.73
CA GLY A 81 0.17 13.72 12.02
C GLY A 81 -0.20 14.43 10.73
N TRP A 82 -1.44 14.28 10.28
CA TRP A 82 -1.98 15.11 9.20
C TRP A 82 -1.99 16.58 9.61
N LEU A 83 -1.57 17.47 8.71
CA LEU A 83 -1.70 18.91 8.97
C LEU A 83 -3.18 19.27 9.18
N PRO A 84 -3.47 20.19 10.12
CA PRO A 84 -4.84 20.68 10.29
C PRO A 84 -5.33 21.25 8.96
N LYS A 85 -6.62 21.00 8.67
CA LYS A 85 -7.26 21.54 7.47
C LYS A 85 -6.94 23.02 7.36
N HIS A 86 -6.44 23.44 6.20
CA HIS A 86 -6.22 24.85 5.95
C HIS A 86 -7.59 25.53 6.07
N ASN A 87 -7.78 26.31 7.15
CA ASN A 87 -8.91 27.20 7.24
C ASN A 87 -8.68 28.21 6.14
N SER A 88 -9.35 28.03 5.00
CA SER A 88 -9.59 29.15 4.10
C SER A 88 -10.35 30.15 4.94
N THR A 89 -9.65 31.11 5.53
CA THR A 89 -10.25 32.36 5.95
C THR A 89 -11.06 32.78 4.74
N GLN A 90 -12.38 32.74 4.88
CA GLN A 90 -13.34 33.12 3.85
C GLN A 90 -13.08 34.60 3.57
N TYR A 91 -12.07 34.88 2.76
CA TYR A 91 -11.94 36.16 2.13
C TYR A 91 -13.16 36.21 1.22
N ASN A 92 -14.15 37.02 1.60
CA ASN A 92 -15.28 37.32 0.75
C ASN A 92 -14.70 38.06 -0.46
N ILE A 93 -14.22 37.29 -1.45
CA ILE A 93 -13.89 37.80 -2.77
C ILE A 93 -15.25 38.21 -3.34
N ASN A 94 -15.64 39.46 -3.12
CA ASN A 94 -16.67 40.11 -3.90
C ASN A 94 -16.07 40.24 -5.31
N VAL A 95 -16.31 39.24 -6.15
CA VAL A 95 -16.07 39.34 -7.59
C VAL A 95 -17.11 40.34 -8.10
N ASP A 96 -16.74 41.61 -8.10
CA ASP A 96 -17.51 42.66 -8.76
C ASP A 96 -17.41 42.41 -10.26
N VAL A 97 -18.41 41.71 -10.79
CA VAL A 97 -18.58 41.55 -12.23
C VAL A 97 -19.09 42.88 -12.76
N ASP A 98 -18.20 43.72 -13.28
CA ASP A 98 -18.57 44.96 -13.96
C ASP A 98 -19.25 44.61 -15.29
N GLY A 99 -20.53 44.24 -15.17
CA GLY A 99 -21.41 43.92 -16.28
C GLY A 99 -21.98 45.23 -16.81
N GLU A 100 -21.27 45.86 -17.74
CA GLU A 100 -21.83 46.96 -18.53
C GLU A 100 -23.03 46.42 -19.33
N LYS A 101 -24.21 46.57 -18.74
CA LYS A 101 -25.49 46.18 -19.34
C LYS A 101 -25.79 47.19 -20.45
N SER A 102 -25.35 46.90 -21.68
CA SER A 102 -25.81 47.59 -22.88
C SER A 102 -27.34 47.54 -22.92
N ARG A 103 -27.94 48.65 -22.49
CA ARG A 103 -29.37 48.84 -22.38
C ARG A 103 -29.81 49.48 -23.68
N ASN A 104 -30.26 48.64 -24.63
CA ASN A 104 -30.88 49.04 -25.88
C ASN A 104 -31.92 50.15 -25.66
N ARG A 105 -31.73 51.27 -26.35
CA ARG A 105 -32.78 52.10 -26.93
C ARG A 105 -32.45 52.34 -28.39
#